data_AF-A0A498N8J0-F1
#
_entry.id   AF-A0A498N8J0-F1
#
_cell.length_a   1.000
_cell.length_b   1.000
_cell.length_c   1.000
_cell.angle_alpha   90.00
_cell.angle_beta   90.00
_cell.angle_gamma   90.00
#
_symmetry.space_group_name_H-M   'P 1'
#
loop_
_entity.id
_entity.type
_entity.pdbx_description
1 polymer ?
#
loop_
_entity_poly.entity_id
_entity_poly.type
_entity_poly.pdbx_seq_one_letter_code
_entity_poly.pdbx_strand_id
1 'polypeptide(L)'
;MMPNERSAILGDRWDIPIPYELAVNLSLNYKGVILRAFEQFRLKSCIDFKPRATENFYISVESRTGCWSYVGRIFPGGQTLSIGNGCGLKSIAEHEFLHALGFWHEQSRYDRDDYVTINFENIITGQESNFNKYNESESTTQGTPYDYYSVMHYGKNAFSNGKGITIITKRPEFQDVIGQYLDMSEYDVIELNKLYKCNSFISFLDHCSFDDESLCEMSVCSAAAGYGWQRVKSVSGINVTDHTYLGKEQNGTSFFMHFSTEGGNEGDAARLESKTMTPKRDCKVQCLQFYYYHSGNESDQLNIWIREYQNDTDSRGTLSLMDQITGLPGNYWKLHHVPLNANKTFQVVFEARKGAGNSSRGFSLDDINISETECPHTWQIRDFEKVLNNTGSYSSTYSPLYYSSDGYRFQASLSVYQNYFSISVRPVSGAYDDQLQWPCPWRQITLEMLDQNPHIQKRMSSEQSFTTDPALSSSNYWDNPRNGGNQVIIGNESVFVGTWVNTYYINNYDLTRREFIKGGDIMFLFSMQDISGLLQKGSLPCPKAAVKNFNVTLNATAQQGPCVPRVLPTTTPGPTK
;
A
#
# COMPACT_ATOMS: atom_id res chain seq x y z
N MET A 1 36.11 13.46 2.85
CA MET A 1 35.72 14.72 2.18
C MET A 1 35.72 14.42 0.70
N MET A 2 34.56 14.10 0.13
CA MET A 2 34.40 13.71 -1.28
C MET A 2 33.44 14.71 -1.95
N PRO A 3 33.70 15.18 -3.19
CA PRO A 3 32.87 16.18 -3.85
C PRO A 3 31.70 15.56 -4.63
N ASN A 4 30.50 16.00 -4.28
CA ASN A 4 29.23 16.23 -5.00
C ASN A 4 29.01 15.71 -6.43
N GLU A 5 27.87 15.04 -6.61
CA GLU A 5 27.40 14.35 -7.83
C GLU A 5 25.85 14.61 -8.03
N ARG A 6 25.28 14.66 -9.26
CA ARG A 6 24.12 15.51 -9.77
C ARG A 6 22.82 14.98 -10.68
N SER A 7 21.48 15.18 -10.39
CA SER A 7 20.17 14.69 -11.00
C SER A 7 18.89 15.63 -10.94
N ALA A 8 18.58 16.41 -9.88
CA ALA A 8 17.39 17.31 -9.74
C ALA A 8 17.68 18.84 -9.89
N ILE A 9 16.69 19.71 -10.17
CA ILE A 9 16.93 21.15 -10.44
C ILE A 9 17.47 21.94 -9.23
N LEU A 10 18.22 23.01 -9.50
CA LEU A 10 18.71 23.99 -8.52
C LEU A 10 17.81 25.24 -8.36
N GLY A 11 16.79 25.38 -9.21
CA GLY A 11 15.94 26.58 -9.35
C GLY A 11 14.69 26.63 -8.47
N ASP A 12 13.66 27.35 -8.95
CA ASP A 12 12.42 27.64 -8.22
C ASP A 12 11.59 26.38 -7.92
N ARG A 13 11.42 26.13 -6.62
CA ARG A 13 10.65 25.01 -6.08
C ARG A 13 9.21 25.46 -5.79
N TRP A 14 8.34 24.47 -5.61
CA TRP A 14 6.98 24.71 -5.14
C TRP A 14 6.93 24.96 -3.64
N ASP A 15 6.05 25.86 -3.22
CA ASP A 15 5.63 25.92 -1.81
C ASP A 15 4.65 24.79 -1.53
N ILE A 16 4.76 24.18 -0.34
CA ILE A 16 3.89 23.08 0.11
C ILE A 16 2.84 23.65 1.07
N PRO A 17 1.55 23.28 0.96
CA PRO A 17 0.98 22.35 -0.03
C PRO A 17 0.81 22.97 -1.42
N ILE A 18 1.04 22.15 -2.44
CA ILE A 18 1.04 22.53 -3.87
C ILE A 18 -0.41 22.74 -4.33
N PRO A 19 -0.78 23.95 -4.81
CA PRO A 19 -2.11 24.18 -5.34
C PRO A 19 -2.31 23.47 -6.68
N TYR A 20 -3.43 22.78 -6.85
CA TYR A 20 -3.79 22.13 -8.12
C TYR A 20 -5.23 22.43 -8.56
N GLU A 21 -5.46 22.30 -9.85
CA GLU A 21 -6.78 22.33 -10.49
C GLU A 21 -6.92 21.11 -11.40
N LEU A 22 -8.05 20.40 -11.31
CA LEU A 22 -8.35 19.25 -12.18
C LEU A 22 -9.33 19.71 -13.26
N ALA A 23 -8.86 19.83 -14.50
CA ALA A 23 -9.66 20.32 -15.60
C ALA A 23 -10.87 19.42 -15.91
N VAL A 24 -11.91 20.03 -16.48
CA VAL A 24 -13.17 19.36 -16.85
C VAL A 24 -13.00 18.30 -17.94
N ASN A 25 -11.94 18.38 -18.75
CA ASN A 25 -11.65 17.43 -19.82
C ASN A 25 -10.94 16.16 -19.34
N LEU A 26 -10.58 16.05 -18.06
CA LEU A 26 -10.11 14.81 -17.45
C LEU A 26 -11.28 13.86 -17.23
N SER A 27 -11.10 12.58 -17.60
CA SER A 27 -12.04 11.53 -17.20
C SER A 27 -12.10 11.44 -15.68
N LEU A 28 -13.27 11.05 -15.13
CA LEU A 28 -13.42 10.91 -13.68
C LEU A 28 -12.43 9.88 -13.10
N ASN A 29 -12.16 8.81 -13.86
CA ASN A 29 -11.15 7.82 -13.47
C ASN A 29 -9.77 8.44 -13.31
N TYR A 30 -9.34 9.29 -14.26
CA TYR A 30 -8.02 9.92 -14.20
C TYR A 30 -7.93 10.90 -13.04
N LYS A 31 -9.00 11.63 -12.74
CA LYS A 31 -9.07 12.47 -11.53
C LYS A 31 -8.83 11.65 -10.26
N GLY A 32 -9.48 10.49 -10.13
CA GLY A 32 -9.26 9.58 -9.00
C GLY A 32 -7.84 9.02 -8.93
N VAL A 33 -7.26 8.63 -10.08
CA VAL A 33 -5.86 8.16 -10.18
C VAL A 33 -4.86 9.24 -9.77
N ILE A 34 -5.10 10.50 -10.13
CA ILE A 34 -4.25 11.62 -9.68
C ILE A 34 -4.30 11.77 -8.15
N LEU A 35 -5.48 11.63 -7.54
CA LEU A 35 -5.57 11.65 -6.07
C LEU A 35 -4.89 10.43 -5.42
N ARG A 36 -4.91 9.26 -6.06
CA ARG A 36 -4.13 8.08 -5.61
C ARG A 36 -2.62 8.38 -5.61
N ALA A 37 -2.11 9.05 -6.64
CA ALA A 37 -0.72 9.49 -6.68
C ALA A 37 -0.40 10.49 -5.55
N PHE A 38 -1.30 11.43 -5.26
CA PHE A 38 -1.14 12.35 -4.12
C PHE A 38 -1.03 11.63 -2.78
N GLU A 39 -1.76 10.53 -2.59
CA GLU A 39 -1.64 9.71 -1.38
C GLU A 39 -0.26 9.04 -1.26
N GLN A 40 0.39 8.66 -2.37
CA GLN A 40 1.76 8.14 -2.33
C GLN A 40 2.78 9.22 -1.96
N PHE A 41 2.63 10.44 -2.49
CA PHE A 41 3.45 11.58 -2.04
C PHE A 41 3.27 11.84 -0.54
N ARG A 42 2.04 11.86 -0.03
CA ARG A 42 1.74 12.06 1.40
C ARG A 42 2.29 10.95 2.29
N LEU A 43 2.30 9.71 1.80
CA LEU A 43 2.81 8.55 2.51
C LEU A 43 4.32 8.55 2.58
N LYS A 44 5.00 8.86 1.46
CA LYS A 44 6.45 8.69 1.30
C LYS A 44 7.25 9.99 1.52
N SER A 45 6.59 11.14 1.61
CA SER A 45 7.25 12.44 1.73
C SER A 45 6.45 13.46 2.56
N CYS A 46 6.99 14.68 2.66
CA CYS A 46 6.29 15.85 3.18
C CYS A 46 5.50 16.62 2.11
N ILE A 47 5.53 16.17 0.84
CA ILE A 47 4.78 16.81 -0.24
C ILE A 47 3.29 16.59 -0.02
N ASP A 48 2.53 17.68 -0.11
CA ASP A 48 1.08 17.68 -0.02
C ASP A 48 0.49 18.57 -1.12
N PHE A 49 -0.78 18.32 -1.42
CA PHE A 49 -1.53 18.93 -2.51
C PHE A 49 -2.86 19.46 -2.00
N LYS A 50 -3.23 20.68 -2.41
CA LYS A 50 -4.53 21.27 -2.08
C LYS A 50 -5.25 21.77 -3.34
N PRO A 51 -6.59 21.67 -3.40
CA PRO A 51 -7.35 22.37 -4.43
C PRO A 51 -6.98 23.86 -4.40
N ARG A 52 -6.74 24.42 -5.58
CA ARG A 52 -6.45 25.85 -5.73
C ARG A 52 -7.60 26.69 -5.20
N ALA A 53 -7.28 27.75 -4.46
CA ALA A 53 -8.20 28.80 -4.09
C ALA A 53 -7.91 30.08 -4.90
N THR A 54 -6.87 30.83 -4.52
CA THR A 54 -6.51 32.12 -5.14
C THR A 54 -5.04 32.19 -5.54
N GLU A 55 -4.30 31.09 -5.42
CA GLU A 55 -2.87 31.05 -5.68
C GLU A 55 -2.57 31.34 -7.16
N ASN A 56 -1.53 32.15 -7.37
CA ASN A 56 -1.08 32.54 -8.71
C ASN A 56 -0.25 31.44 -9.39
N PHE A 57 0.61 30.76 -8.62
CA PHE A 57 1.31 29.56 -9.08
C PHE A 57 0.50 28.33 -8.64
N TYR A 58 0.13 27.49 -9.60
CA TYR A 58 -0.56 26.23 -9.39
C TYR A 58 -0.36 25.29 -10.57
N ILE A 59 -0.62 24.00 -10.37
CA ILE A 59 -0.60 22.99 -11.43
C ILE A 59 -2.02 22.83 -12.00
N SER A 60 -2.19 23.09 -13.29
CA SER A 60 -3.43 22.83 -14.04
C SER A 60 -3.33 21.45 -14.68
N VAL A 61 -3.96 20.44 -14.09
CA VAL A 61 -3.94 19.08 -14.63
C VAL A 61 -5.02 18.96 -15.69
N GLU A 62 -4.62 18.60 -16.91
CA GLU A 62 -5.47 18.62 -18.10
C GLU A 62 -5.33 17.34 -18.91
N SER A 63 -6.36 16.98 -19.69
CA SER A 63 -6.22 15.93 -20.69
C SER A 63 -5.81 16.53 -22.04
N ARG A 64 -4.51 16.50 -22.34
CA ARG A 64 -3.95 16.88 -23.65
C ARG A 64 -3.34 15.66 -24.35
N THR A 65 -2.74 15.87 -25.53
CA THR A 65 -2.04 14.80 -26.24
C THR A 65 -0.77 14.42 -25.47
N GLY A 66 -0.69 13.15 -25.06
CA GLY A 66 0.45 12.59 -24.34
C GLY A 66 0.46 12.87 -22.82
N CYS A 67 1.46 12.33 -22.15
CA CYS A 67 1.76 12.57 -20.74
C CYS A 67 3.01 13.45 -20.68
N TRP A 68 2.95 14.59 -20.00
CA TRP A 68 4.10 15.49 -19.83
C TRP A 68 3.83 16.55 -18.76
N SER A 69 4.91 17.08 -18.19
CA SER A 69 4.92 18.24 -17.31
C SER A 69 6.13 19.14 -17.59
N TYR A 70 6.03 20.40 -17.20
CA TYR A 70 7.22 21.24 -17.00
C TYR A 70 8.06 20.73 -15.83
N VAL A 71 9.36 21.01 -15.85
CA VAL A 71 10.27 20.65 -14.75
C VAL A 71 10.46 21.81 -13.78
N GLY A 72 9.88 21.69 -12.59
CA GLY A 72 9.88 22.74 -11.55
C GLY A 72 8.69 23.71 -11.62
N ARG A 73 8.76 24.78 -10.80
CA ARG A 73 7.75 25.86 -10.78
C ARG A 73 8.14 26.96 -11.76
N ILE A 74 7.45 27.06 -12.90
CA ILE A 74 7.87 27.94 -14.00
C ILE A 74 6.96 29.16 -14.17
N PHE A 75 5.65 28.95 -14.35
CA PHE A 75 4.76 30.04 -14.80
C PHE A 75 3.73 30.46 -13.74
N PRO A 76 3.54 31.77 -13.52
CA PRO A 76 2.34 32.27 -12.84
C PRO A 76 1.12 32.12 -13.75
N GLY A 77 -0.09 32.15 -13.18
CA GLY A 77 -1.35 31.99 -13.93
C GLY A 77 -1.72 30.55 -14.25
N GLY A 78 -0.99 29.58 -13.68
CA GLY A 78 -1.19 28.14 -13.87
C GLY A 78 -0.23 27.55 -14.89
N GLN A 79 0.40 26.44 -14.52
CA GLN A 79 1.21 25.66 -15.46
C GLN A 79 0.53 24.32 -15.75
N THR A 80 0.40 23.99 -17.03
CA THR A 80 -0.26 22.76 -17.45
C THR A 80 0.61 21.54 -17.15
N LEU A 81 -0.03 20.49 -16.65
CA LEU A 81 0.46 19.11 -16.58
C LEU A 81 -0.54 18.23 -17.33
N SER A 82 -0.08 17.46 -18.31
CA SER A 82 -0.96 16.64 -19.14
C SER A 82 -1.04 15.21 -18.63
N ILE A 83 -2.26 14.76 -18.28
CA ILE A 83 -2.62 13.35 -18.13
C ILE A 83 -3.61 13.02 -19.27
N GLY A 84 -3.03 12.77 -20.44
CA GLY A 84 -3.74 12.44 -21.68
C GLY A 84 -4.33 11.03 -21.70
N ASN A 85 -4.95 10.69 -22.84
CA ASN A 85 -5.46 9.33 -23.06
C ASN A 85 -4.33 8.29 -22.96
N GLY A 86 -4.54 7.25 -22.13
CA GLY A 86 -3.53 6.23 -21.84
C GLY A 86 -2.61 6.55 -20.66
N CYS A 87 -2.65 7.77 -20.12
CA CYS A 87 -1.80 8.20 -19.00
C CYS A 87 -2.41 7.92 -17.62
N GLY A 88 -3.59 7.31 -17.55
CA GLY A 88 -4.37 7.09 -16.33
C GLY A 88 -3.84 5.99 -15.41
N LEU A 89 -2.54 5.94 -15.18
CA LEU A 89 -1.87 5.06 -14.21
C LEU A 89 -1.28 5.90 -13.08
N LYS A 90 -1.31 5.37 -11.85
CA LYS A 90 -0.77 6.05 -10.66
C LYS A 90 0.69 6.44 -10.85
N SER A 91 1.51 5.52 -11.33
CA SER A 91 2.94 5.70 -11.59
C SER A 91 3.25 6.75 -12.67
N ILE A 92 2.40 6.87 -13.71
CA ILE A 92 2.53 7.94 -14.70
C ILE A 92 2.18 9.29 -14.06
N ALA A 93 1.12 9.36 -13.24
CA ALA A 93 0.83 10.59 -12.52
C ALA A 93 1.99 10.97 -11.57
N GLU A 94 2.54 10.03 -10.81
CA GLU A 94 3.75 10.25 -9.99
C GLU A 94 4.92 10.79 -10.81
N HIS A 95 5.19 10.19 -11.97
CA HIS A 95 6.24 10.63 -12.90
C HIS A 95 6.06 12.09 -13.32
N GLU A 96 4.85 12.46 -13.79
CA GLU A 96 4.59 13.84 -14.24
C GLU A 96 4.63 14.83 -13.08
N PHE A 97 4.19 14.44 -11.88
CA PHE A 97 4.30 15.29 -10.70
C PHE A 97 5.73 15.41 -10.20
N LEU A 98 6.57 14.38 -10.32
CA LEU A 98 8.01 14.48 -10.06
C LEU A 98 8.69 15.46 -11.02
N HIS A 99 8.34 15.45 -12.31
CA HIS A 99 8.74 16.52 -13.22
C HIS A 99 8.33 17.89 -12.67
N ALA A 100 7.04 18.10 -12.38
CA ALA A 100 6.57 19.38 -11.82
C ALA A 100 7.32 19.79 -10.53
N LEU A 101 7.75 18.82 -9.72
CA LEU A 101 8.50 19.01 -8.48
C LEU A 101 9.99 19.35 -8.71
N GLY A 102 10.51 19.17 -9.93
CA GLY A 102 11.85 19.56 -10.32
C GLY A 102 12.79 18.42 -10.68
N PHE A 103 12.26 17.25 -11.04
CA PHE A 103 13.06 16.09 -11.44
C PHE A 103 13.15 15.98 -12.95
N TRP A 104 14.37 15.79 -13.47
CA TRP A 104 14.58 15.30 -14.83
C TRP A 104 14.47 13.78 -14.86
N HIS A 105 14.55 13.20 -16.06
CA HIS A 105 14.64 11.75 -16.16
C HIS A 105 15.97 11.21 -15.61
N GLU A 106 15.93 10.01 -15.03
CA GLU A 106 17.09 9.37 -14.42
C GLU A 106 18.20 9.10 -15.46
N GLN A 107 17.82 8.69 -16.68
CA GLN A 107 18.79 8.52 -17.77
C GLN A 107 19.38 9.83 -18.29
N SER A 108 18.96 11.00 -17.79
CA SER A 108 19.53 12.30 -18.15
C SER A 108 20.57 12.80 -17.13
N ARG A 109 20.88 12.02 -16.08
CA ARG A 109 22.00 12.32 -15.18
C ARG A 109 23.32 12.46 -15.95
N TYR A 110 24.20 13.36 -15.51
CA TYR A 110 25.53 13.55 -16.12
C TYR A 110 26.41 12.28 -16.04
N ASP A 111 26.24 11.47 -14.97
CA ASP A 111 26.94 10.20 -14.72
C ASP A 111 26.27 8.98 -15.38
N ARG A 112 25.15 9.15 -16.12
CA ARG A 112 24.37 8.03 -16.68
C ARG A 112 25.17 7.08 -17.57
N ASP A 113 26.20 7.59 -18.26
CA ASP A 113 27.04 6.78 -19.15
C ASP A 113 27.93 5.78 -18.38
N ASP A 114 27.99 5.85 -17.04
CA ASP A 114 28.61 4.82 -16.20
C ASP A 114 27.69 3.60 -15.98
N TYR A 115 26.39 3.73 -16.25
CA TYR A 115 25.35 2.76 -15.92
C TYR A 115 24.59 2.26 -17.15
N VAL A 116 24.42 3.11 -18.17
CA VAL A 116 23.72 2.79 -19.41
C VAL A 116 24.49 3.26 -20.64
N THR A 117 24.22 2.62 -21.77
CA THR A 117 24.67 3.05 -23.10
C THR A 117 23.46 3.44 -23.93
N ILE A 118 23.47 4.65 -24.49
CA ILE A 118 22.43 5.10 -25.43
C ILE A 118 22.80 4.72 -26.85
N ASN A 119 21.97 3.92 -27.51
CA ASN A 119 22.15 3.55 -28.90
C ASN A 119 21.42 4.53 -29.82
N PHE A 120 22.10 5.61 -30.19
CA PHE A 120 21.54 6.68 -31.02
C PHE A 120 21.05 6.22 -32.40
N GLU A 121 21.65 5.18 -32.99
CA GLU A 121 21.23 4.64 -34.30
C GLU A 121 19.82 4.02 -34.27
N ASN A 122 19.36 3.62 -33.08
CA ASN A 122 18.05 3.04 -32.86
C ASN A 122 16.99 4.08 -32.48
N ILE A 123 17.33 5.36 -32.36
CA ILE A 123 16.38 6.42 -32.00
C ILE A 123 15.64 6.92 -33.26
N ILE A 124 14.36 7.28 -33.12
CA ILE A 124 13.61 7.98 -34.17
C ILE A 124 14.28 9.31 -34.48
N THR A 125 14.58 9.58 -35.75
CA THR A 125 15.21 10.83 -36.18
C THR A 125 14.45 12.05 -35.66
N GLY A 126 15.15 12.96 -34.98
CA GLY A 126 14.60 14.16 -34.34
C GLY A 126 14.21 14.00 -32.87
N GLN A 127 14.28 12.78 -32.31
CA GLN A 127 13.98 12.49 -30.91
C GLN A 127 15.23 12.31 -30.04
N GLU A 128 16.43 12.56 -30.57
CA GLU A 128 17.71 12.36 -29.89
C GLU A 128 17.86 13.28 -28.67
N SER A 129 17.24 14.46 -28.70
CA SER A 129 17.27 15.44 -27.61
C SER A 129 16.65 14.93 -26.30
N ASN A 130 15.75 13.95 -26.36
CA ASN A 130 15.18 13.30 -25.16
C ASN A 130 16.21 12.50 -24.36
N PHE A 131 17.39 12.27 -24.93
CA PHE A 131 18.51 11.54 -24.30
C PHE A 131 19.66 12.48 -23.94
N ASN A 132 19.44 13.79 -23.95
CA ASN A 132 20.44 14.75 -23.49
C ASN A 132 20.74 14.54 -22.00
N LYS A 133 22.01 14.68 -21.64
CA LYS A 133 22.44 14.76 -20.25
C LYS A 133 22.37 16.21 -19.79
N TYR A 134 21.99 16.43 -18.54
CA TYR A 134 22.14 17.73 -17.88
C TYR A 134 23.46 17.75 -17.14
N ASN A 135 24.23 18.84 -17.27
CA ASN A 135 25.53 18.93 -16.63
C ASN A 135 25.39 19.15 -15.11
N GLU A 136 26.52 19.11 -14.42
CA GLU A 136 26.53 19.34 -12.97
C GLU A 136 26.02 20.74 -12.60
N SER A 137 26.20 21.77 -13.41
CA SER A 137 25.66 23.09 -13.07
C SER A 137 24.13 23.20 -13.14
N GLU A 138 23.44 22.19 -13.69
CA GLU A 138 21.99 22.22 -13.94
C GLU A 138 21.18 21.21 -13.10
N SER A 139 21.80 20.16 -12.57
CA SER A 139 21.13 19.05 -11.85
C SER A 139 21.81 18.71 -10.48
N THR A 140 21.24 17.89 -9.57
CA THR A 140 21.87 17.36 -8.29
C THR A 140 21.40 15.92 -7.83
N THR A 141 22.24 14.87 -7.62
CA THR A 141 21.82 13.45 -7.40
C THR A 141 21.31 13.31 -6.00
N GLN A 142 21.41 14.38 -5.22
CA GLN A 142 21.19 14.36 -3.80
C GLN A 142 22.09 13.31 -3.11
N GLY A 143 23.20 12.88 -3.74
CA GLY A 143 24.10 11.84 -3.24
C GLY A 143 23.49 10.44 -3.23
N THR A 144 22.61 10.11 -4.19
CA THR A 144 22.09 8.75 -4.41
C THR A 144 22.86 8.04 -5.53
N PRO A 145 22.96 6.69 -5.47
CA PRO A 145 23.38 5.87 -6.60
C PRO A 145 22.45 6.05 -7.81
N TYR A 146 22.90 5.62 -9.00
CA TYR A 146 22.03 5.54 -10.18
C TYR A 146 20.93 4.50 -9.97
N ASP A 147 19.69 4.89 -10.20
CA ASP A 147 18.53 4.06 -9.89
C ASP A 147 17.84 3.48 -11.13
N TYR A 148 18.14 2.22 -11.43
CA TYR A 148 17.47 1.49 -12.49
C TYR A 148 15.97 1.26 -12.23
N TYR A 149 15.50 1.36 -10.97
CA TYR A 149 14.09 1.24 -10.60
C TYR A 149 13.35 2.58 -10.58
N SER A 150 14.03 3.69 -10.87
CA SER A 150 13.40 5.01 -10.81
C SER A 150 12.19 5.06 -11.75
N VAL A 151 11.07 5.60 -11.24
CA VAL A 151 9.89 5.89 -12.07
C VAL A 151 10.21 6.96 -13.12
N MET A 152 11.29 7.73 -12.92
CA MET A 152 11.82 8.73 -13.85
C MET A 152 12.75 8.13 -14.90
N HIS A 153 13.01 6.82 -14.91
CA HIS A 153 13.87 6.20 -15.90
C HIS A 153 13.07 5.73 -17.13
N TYR A 154 13.54 6.05 -18.35
CA TYR A 154 12.97 5.51 -19.58
C TYR A 154 13.12 4.00 -19.72
N GLY A 155 12.13 3.35 -20.33
CA GLY A 155 12.23 1.95 -20.73
C GLY A 155 13.23 1.73 -21.86
N LYS A 156 13.73 0.48 -21.99
CA LYS A 156 14.76 0.09 -22.97
C LYS A 156 14.46 0.41 -24.44
N ASN A 157 13.19 0.58 -24.79
CA ASN A 157 12.69 0.83 -26.15
C ASN A 157 12.19 2.27 -26.36
N ALA A 158 12.41 3.18 -25.40
CA ALA A 158 11.94 4.56 -25.49
C ALA A 158 12.41 5.19 -26.80
N PHE A 159 11.48 5.77 -27.57
CA PHE A 159 11.74 6.42 -28.87
C PHE A 159 12.48 5.54 -29.89
N SER A 160 12.34 4.21 -29.83
CA SER A 160 12.94 3.30 -30.81
C SER A 160 12.33 3.47 -32.21
N ASN A 161 13.18 3.45 -33.23
CA ASN A 161 12.80 3.42 -34.65
C ASN A 161 12.45 2.01 -35.15
N GLY A 162 12.34 1.03 -34.24
CA GLY A 162 12.03 -0.37 -34.54
C GLY A 162 13.25 -1.23 -34.93
N LYS A 163 14.46 -0.66 -35.01
CA LYS A 163 15.68 -1.41 -35.35
C LYS A 163 16.41 -2.02 -34.14
N GLY A 164 15.98 -1.70 -32.92
CA GLY A 164 16.50 -2.29 -31.70
C GLY A 164 16.24 -1.46 -30.44
N ILE A 165 16.84 -1.89 -29.33
CA ILE A 165 16.78 -1.18 -28.04
C ILE A 165 17.56 0.14 -28.09
N THR A 166 17.06 1.18 -27.44
CA THR A 166 17.69 2.52 -27.37
C THR A 166 18.52 2.71 -26.12
N ILE A 167 18.18 2.04 -25.01
CA ILE A 167 18.93 2.11 -23.75
C ILE A 167 19.39 0.70 -23.37
N ILE A 168 20.71 0.52 -23.29
CA ILE A 168 21.35 -0.73 -22.89
C ILE A 168 21.92 -0.57 -21.48
N THR A 169 21.48 -1.36 -20.51
CA THR A 169 22.05 -1.32 -19.16
C THR A 169 23.40 -2.03 -19.16
N LYS A 170 24.42 -1.45 -18.49
CA LYS A 170 25.73 -2.10 -18.35
C LYS A 170 25.66 -3.36 -17.49
N ARG A 171 24.68 -3.41 -16.60
CA ARG A 171 24.31 -4.57 -15.77
C ARG A 171 23.10 -5.27 -16.41
N PRO A 172 23.26 -6.44 -17.04
CA PRO A 172 22.19 -7.11 -17.79
C PRO A 172 20.94 -7.43 -16.95
N GLU A 173 21.11 -7.68 -15.65
CA GLU A 173 20.01 -7.96 -14.72
C GLU A 173 19.00 -6.81 -14.58
N PHE A 174 19.38 -5.59 -14.96
CA PHE A 174 18.50 -4.41 -14.93
C PHE A 174 17.88 -4.05 -16.28
N GLN A 175 18.19 -4.80 -17.35
CA GLN A 175 17.76 -4.45 -18.70
C GLN A 175 16.22 -4.46 -18.85
N ASP A 176 15.55 -5.34 -18.10
CA ASP A 176 14.09 -5.45 -18.03
C ASP A 176 13.53 -4.83 -16.74
N VAL A 177 14.32 -4.04 -16.01
CA VAL A 177 13.89 -3.29 -14.83
C VAL A 177 13.59 -1.84 -15.17
N ILE A 178 14.44 -1.21 -16.00
CA ILE A 178 14.28 0.19 -16.41
C ILE A 178 12.94 0.45 -17.10
N GLY A 179 12.33 1.61 -16.80
CA GLY A 179 10.99 1.96 -17.32
C GLY A 179 9.85 1.22 -16.63
N GLN A 180 9.99 0.93 -15.34
CA GLN A 180 8.93 0.37 -14.52
C GLN A 180 7.79 1.37 -14.30
N TYR A 181 6.55 0.87 -14.17
CA TYR A 181 5.33 1.65 -13.96
C TYR A 181 4.56 1.20 -12.70
N LEU A 182 5.27 0.84 -11.63
CA LEU A 182 4.70 0.38 -10.37
C LEU A 182 4.41 1.55 -9.42
N ASP A 183 5.46 2.27 -9.03
CA ASP A 183 5.42 3.36 -8.04
C ASP A 183 6.75 4.14 -8.07
N MET A 184 6.86 5.22 -7.30
CA MET A 184 8.14 5.84 -6.95
C MET A 184 9.07 4.83 -6.25
N SER A 185 10.32 4.79 -6.68
CA SER A 185 11.35 3.97 -6.06
C SER A 185 11.78 4.53 -4.70
N GLU A 186 12.54 3.73 -3.94
CA GLU A 186 13.16 4.21 -2.71
C GLU A 186 14.10 5.41 -2.97
N TYR A 187 14.83 5.42 -4.09
CA TYR A 187 15.73 6.53 -4.41
C TYR A 187 14.99 7.76 -4.93
N ASP A 188 13.91 7.62 -5.72
CA ASP A 188 13.04 8.74 -6.10
C ASP A 188 12.55 9.49 -4.84
N VAL A 189 12.10 8.73 -3.84
CA VAL A 189 11.61 9.27 -2.56
C VAL A 189 12.73 9.91 -1.75
N ILE A 190 13.91 9.31 -1.68
CA ILE A 190 15.07 9.88 -0.98
C ILE A 190 15.47 11.21 -1.62
N GLU A 191 15.53 11.27 -2.95
CA GLU A 191 15.90 12.49 -3.66
C GLU A 191 14.84 13.59 -3.48
N LEU A 192 13.56 13.24 -3.57
CA LEU A 192 12.44 14.15 -3.30
C LEU A 192 12.51 14.72 -1.88
N ASN A 193 12.69 13.87 -0.88
CA ASN A 193 12.77 14.26 0.52
C ASN A 193 13.99 15.14 0.80
N LYS A 194 15.14 14.86 0.18
CA LYS A 194 16.34 15.72 0.26
C LYS A 194 16.11 17.07 -0.42
N LEU A 195 15.48 17.07 -1.60
CA LEU A 195 15.20 18.30 -2.34
C LEU A 195 14.28 19.23 -1.54
N TYR A 196 13.18 18.71 -0.96
CA TYR A 196 12.22 19.48 -0.18
C TYR A 196 12.50 19.53 1.33
N LYS A 197 13.64 18.98 1.78
CA LYS A 197 14.08 18.96 3.18
C LYS A 197 13.00 18.39 4.12
N CYS A 198 12.38 17.29 3.71
CA CYS A 198 11.33 16.65 4.47
C CYS A 198 11.89 16.02 5.75
N ASN A 199 11.36 16.46 6.90
CA ASN A 199 11.69 15.92 8.23
C ASN A 199 10.53 15.12 8.85
N SER A 200 9.42 14.99 8.12
CA SER A 200 8.24 14.24 8.54
C SER A 200 7.42 13.83 7.31
N PHE A 201 6.47 12.94 7.52
CA PHE A 201 5.54 12.46 6.50
C PHE A 201 4.11 12.88 6.84
N ILE A 202 3.26 13.04 5.83
CA ILE A 202 1.88 13.50 6.02
C ILE A 202 0.99 12.39 6.55
N SER A 203 1.04 11.19 5.94
CA SER A 203 0.17 10.08 6.33
C SER A 203 0.90 8.89 6.96
N PHE A 204 2.22 8.76 6.87
CA PHE A 204 2.94 7.70 7.60
C PHE A 204 3.01 8.01 9.11
N LEU A 205 2.66 7.01 9.93
CA LEU A 205 2.72 7.12 11.40
C LEU A 205 3.82 6.23 11.98
N ASP A 206 3.84 4.93 11.65
CA ASP A 206 4.82 4.00 12.21
C ASP A 206 5.03 2.72 11.39
N HIS A 207 6.17 2.07 11.61
CA HIS A 207 6.50 0.75 11.08
C HIS A 207 7.34 -0.04 12.10
N CYS A 208 7.08 -1.34 12.24
CA CYS A 208 7.89 -2.24 13.05
C CYS A 208 7.96 -3.67 12.49
N SER A 209 9.17 -4.11 12.13
CA SER A 209 9.53 -5.49 11.76
C SER A 209 10.26 -6.25 12.88
N PHE A 210 10.41 -5.63 14.06
CA PHE A 210 11.09 -6.20 15.23
C PHE A 210 12.57 -6.61 15.05
N ASP A 211 13.22 -6.26 13.94
CA ASP A 211 14.66 -6.49 13.72
C ASP A 211 15.54 -5.66 14.67
N ASP A 212 15.04 -4.52 15.14
CA ASP A 212 15.71 -3.65 16.11
C ASP A 212 15.46 -4.12 17.56
N GLU A 213 16.48 -4.07 18.42
CA GLU A 213 16.39 -4.44 19.84
C GLU A 213 15.50 -3.49 20.66
N SER A 214 15.31 -2.25 20.20
CA SER A 214 14.41 -1.25 20.81
C SER A 214 12.92 -1.58 20.66
N LEU A 215 12.57 -2.62 19.90
CA LEU A 215 11.19 -3.00 19.58
C LEU A 215 10.38 -1.83 19.00
N CYS A 216 11.02 -0.91 18.28
CA CYS A 216 10.35 0.27 17.72
C CYS A 216 9.64 1.10 18.82
N GLU A 217 10.20 1.10 20.03
CA GLU A 217 9.64 1.75 21.22
C GLU A 217 8.28 1.18 21.68
N MET A 218 7.93 -0.02 21.23
CA MET A 218 6.76 -0.73 21.73
C MET A 218 6.99 -1.24 23.16
N SER A 219 5.92 -1.28 23.96
CA SER A 219 5.96 -1.77 25.34
C SER A 219 5.16 -3.06 25.49
N VAL A 220 5.65 -3.97 26.34
CA VAL A 220 5.00 -5.25 26.63
C VAL A 220 4.50 -5.29 28.07
N CYS A 221 3.28 -5.78 28.25
CA CYS A 221 2.63 -5.96 29.55
C CYS A 221 2.00 -7.32 29.71
N SER A 222 2.10 -7.85 30.92
CA SER A 222 1.48 -9.11 31.31
C SER A 222 1.20 -9.18 32.81
N ALA A 223 0.15 -9.93 33.16
CA ALA A 223 -0.26 -10.11 34.55
C ALA A 223 0.78 -10.88 35.38
N ALA A 224 1.52 -11.82 34.78
CA ALA A 224 2.53 -12.64 35.44
C ALA A 224 3.94 -12.38 34.88
N ALA A 225 4.96 -12.40 35.75
CA ALA A 225 6.36 -12.25 35.33
C ALA A 225 6.79 -13.45 34.48
N GLY A 226 7.41 -13.20 33.32
CA GLY A 226 7.88 -14.25 32.39
C GLY A 226 6.82 -14.83 31.44
N TYR A 227 5.54 -14.51 31.64
CA TYR A 227 4.44 -14.85 30.72
C TYR A 227 4.06 -13.60 29.93
N GLY A 228 3.95 -13.62 28.60
CA GLY A 228 3.63 -12.43 27.80
C GLY A 228 4.17 -12.47 26.37
N TRP A 229 4.06 -11.33 25.66
CA TRP A 229 4.67 -11.19 24.33
C TRP A 229 6.20 -11.27 24.44
N GLN A 230 6.82 -12.08 23.59
CA GLN A 230 8.26 -12.29 23.56
C GLN A 230 8.78 -12.08 22.14
N ARG A 231 9.91 -11.37 22.04
CA ARG A 231 10.65 -11.25 20.77
C ARG A 231 11.43 -12.54 20.55
N VAL A 232 11.10 -13.29 19.49
CA VAL A 232 11.69 -14.60 19.21
C VAL A 232 12.13 -14.72 17.75
N LYS A 233 13.07 -15.64 17.49
CA LYS A 233 13.55 -15.98 16.13
C LYS A 233 12.75 -17.12 15.51
N SER A 234 12.23 -18.00 16.35
CA SER A 234 11.45 -19.17 15.97
C SER A 234 10.63 -19.65 17.16
N VAL A 235 9.61 -20.45 16.87
CA VAL A 235 8.77 -21.10 17.89
C VAL A 235 8.95 -22.61 17.76
N SER A 236 9.34 -23.27 18.86
CA SER A 236 9.58 -24.72 18.87
C SER A 236 8.36 -25.50 18.37
N GLY A 237 8.59 -26.51 17.54
CA GLY A 237 7.53 -27.35 16.98
C GLY A 237 6.68 -26.67 15.89
N ILE A 238 7.01 -25.45 15.46
CA ILE A 238 6.53 -24.87 14.20
C ILE A 238 7.74 -24.48 13.35
N ASN A 239 7.72 -24.81 12.06
CA ASN A 239 8.70 -24.27 11.12
C ASN A 239 8.31 -22.84 10.70
N VAL A 240 8.14 -21.95 11.68
CA VAL A 240 7.81 -20.54 11.46
C VAL A 240 9.05 -19.70 11.76
N THR A 241 9.51 -19.01 10.73
CA THR A 241 10.42 -17.87 10.80
C THR A 241 9.60 -16.59 10.82
N ASP A 242 10.28 -15.46 10.99
CA ASP A 242 9.73 -14.12 10.72
C ASP A 242 9.07 -14.04 9.33
N HIS A 243 8.13 -13.10 9.20
CA HIS A 243 7.55 -12.76 7.92
C HIS A 243 8.49 -11.86 7.11
N THR A 244 9.23 -10.96 7.76
CA THR A 244 10.10 -9.95 7.15
C THR A 244 10.97 -10.50 6.00
N TYR A 245 11.66 -11.63 6.20
CA TYR A 245 12.55 -12.29 5.24
C TYR A 245 12.03 -13.66 4.79
N LEU A 246 10.74 -13.92 4.92
CA LEU A 246 10.11 -15.20 4.59
C LEU A 246 10.47 -15.66 3.15
N GLY A 247 11.09 -16.84 3.05
CA GLY A 247 11.49 -17.44 1.77
C GLY A 247 12.82 -16.93 1.18
N LYS A 248 13.57 -16.09 1.90
CA LYS A 248 14.91 -15.63 1.50
C LYS A 248 16.02 -16.36 2.26
N GLU A 249 17.19 -16.49 1.64
CA GLU A 249 18.41 -16.89 2.35
C GLU A 249 18.75 -15.81 3.40
N GLN A 250 18.70 -16.18 4.68
CA GLN A 250 18.92 -15.26 5.77
C GLN A 250 20.42 -14.90 5.88
N ASN A 251 20.79 -13.66 5.52
CA ASN A 251 22.10 -13.08 5.82
C ASN A 251 22.16 -12.40 7.21
N GLY A 252 21.23 -12.72 8.10
CA GLY A 252 21.10 -12.10 9.42
C GLY A 252 20.11 -12.85 10.32
N THR A 253 19.88 -12.32 11.53
CA THR A 253 18.84 -12.85 12.41
C THR A 253 17.67 -11.88 12.48
N SER A 254 16.50 -12.34 12.05
CA SER A 254 15.25 -11.60 12.15
C SER A 254 14.36 -12.16 13.25
N PHE A 255 13.39 -11.36 13.67
CA PHE A 255 12.59 -11.59 14.85
C PHE A 255 11.14 -11.21 14.61
N PHE A 256 10.26 -11.80 15.40
CA PHE A 256 8.85 -11.45 15.47
C PHE A 256 8.38 -11.51 16.92
N MET A 257 7.21 -10.93 17.21
CA MET A 257 6.61 -11.02 18.54
C MET A 257 5.72 -12.25 18.63
N HIS A 258 5.88 -13.05 19.68
CA HIS A 258 5.08 -14.24 19.94
C HIS A 258 4.48 -14.22 21.35
N PHE A 259 3.20 -14.54 21.46
CA PHE A 259 2.53 -14.80 22.72
C PHE A 259 2.08 -16.26 22.76
N SER A 260 2.62 -17.02 23.72
CA SER A 260 2.23 -18.41 23.94
C SER A 260 0.99 -18.51 24.84
N THR A 261 -0.04 -19.20 24.35
CA THR A 261 -1.20 -19.67 25.11
C THR A 261 -1.03 -21.10 25.62
N GLU A 262 0.13 -21.73 25.39
CA GLU A 262 0.50 -23.03 25.95
C GLU A 262 0.71 -22.92 27.47
N GLY A 263 0.09 -23.82 28.23
CA GLY A 263 0.23 -23.88 29.69
C GLY A 263 -0.40 -22.71 30.47
N GLY A 264 -1.00 -21.73 29.80
CA GLY A 264 -1.75 -20.62 30.45
C GLY A 264 -3.14 -21.05 30.94
N ASN A 265 -3.77 -20.23 31.78
CA ASN A 265 -5.15 -20.38 32.20
C ASN A 265 -6.10 -19.63 31.26
N GLU A 266 -7.34 -20.12 31.13
CA GLU A 266 -8.38 -19.39 30.38
C GLU A 266 -8.53 -17.96 30.92
N GLY A 267 -8.53 -16.98 30.02
CA GLY A 267 -8.60 -15.57 30.35
C GLY A 267 -7.25 -14.88 30.57
N ASP A 268 -6.15 -15.62 30.66
CA ASP A 268 -4.80 -15.05 30.69
C ASP A 268 -4.56 -14.21 29.43
N ALA A 269 -3.99 -13.02 29.60
CA ALA A 269 -3.79 -12.07 28.52
C ALA A 269 -2.50 -11.26 28.67
N ALA A 270 -1.97 -10.82 27.53
CA ALA A 270 -0.82 -9.92 27.45
C ALA A 270 -1.02 -8.87 26.36
N ARG A 271 -0.46 -7.68 26.59
CA ARG A 271 -0.55 -6.54 25.70
C ARG A 271 0.81 -6.19 25.11
N LEU A 272 0.81 -5.86 23.83
CA LEU A 272 1.89 -5.17 23.14
C LEU A 272 1.32 -3.81 22.70
N GLU A 273 1.88 -2.72 23.21
CA GLU A 273 1.39 -1.36 22.96
C GLU A 273 2.40 -0.58 22.13
N SER A 274 1.95 0.06 21.05
CA SER A 274 2.80 0.93 20.23
C SER A 274 3.30 2.15 21.02
N LYS A 275 4.26 2.89 20.48
CA LYS A 275 4.49 4.27 20.93
C LYS A 275 3.25 5.14 20.72
N THR A 276 3.16 6.25 21.43
CA THR A 276 2.09 7.24 21.24
C THR A 276 2.27 7.96 19.90
N MET A 277 1.20 8.09 19.15
CA MET A 277 1.16 8.75 17.84
C MET A 277 0.04 9.78 17.80
N THR A 278 0.22 10.86 17.05
CA THR A 278 -0.80 11.92 16.90
C THR A 278 -1.28 11.99 15.44
N PRO A 279 -2.59 11.81 15.17
CA PRO A 279 -3.17 12.00 13.84
C PRO A 279 -2.94 13.43 13.36
N LYS A 280 -2.31 13.57 12.19
CA LYS A 280 -1.99 14.83 11.52
C LYS A 280 -3.05 15.24 10.51
N ARG A 281 -3.81 14.28 9.97
CA ARG A 281 -4.82 14.56 8.94
C ARG A 281 -6.16 14.93 9.56
N ASP A 282 -6.94 15.74 8.84
CA ASP A 282 -8.27 16.16 9.27
C ASP A 282 -9.31 15.04 9.21
N CYS A 283 -9.14 14.07 8.31
CA CYS A 283 -10.12 13.01 8.11
C CYS A 283 -10.18 11.98 9.23
N LYS A 284 -9.22 11.99 10.17
CA LYS A 284 -9.18 11.10 11.36
C LYS A 284 -9.46 9.63 11.04
N VAL A 285 -8.92 9.17 9.90
CA VAL A 285 -8.93 7.78 9.49
C VAL A 285 -7.50 7.27 9.48
N GLN A 286 -7.30 6.07 10.01
CA GLN A 286 -6.03 5.39 9.91
C GLN A 286 -6.25 3.94 9.49
N CYS A 287 -5.23 3.36 8.87
CA CYS A 287 -5.16 1.95 8.59
C CYS A 287 -3.98 1.35 9.32
N LEU A 288 -4.29 0.44 10.25
CA LEU A 288 -3.33 -0.48 10.81
C LEU A 288 -3.26 -1.71 9.91
N GLN A 289 -2.07 -2.14 9.56
CA GLN A 289 -1.82 -3.42 8.92
C GLN A 289 -0.71 -4.17 9.62
N PHE A 290 -0.81 -5.49 9.66
CA PHE A 290 0.20 -6.36 10.24
C PHE A 290 0.02 -7.78 9.72
N TYR A 291 1.09 -8.56 9.80
CA TYR A 291 1.02 -9.99 9.57
C TYR A 291 0.85 -10.71 10.89
N TYR A 292 -0.07 -11.69 10.92
CA TYR A 292 -0.28 -12.53 12.09
C TYR A 292 -0.22 -14.02 11.75
N TYR A 293 0.26 -14.81 12.71
CA TYR A 293 0.25 -16.26 12.64
C TYR A 293 -0.53 -16.79 13.85
N HIS A 294 -1.59 -17.56 13.62
CA HIS A 294 -2.40 -18.15 14.69
C HIS A 294 -2.19 -19.66 14.75
N SER A 295 -1.48 -20.10 15.78
CA SER A 295 -1.08 -21.49 15.98
C SER A 295 -1.68 -22.13 17.24
N GLY A 296 -2.46 -21.34 18.00
CA GLY A 296 -3.07 -21.74 19.26
C GLY A 296 -4.41 -22.46 19.09
N ASN A 297 -5.28 -22.32 20.09
CA ASN A 297 -6.64 -22.88 20.06
C ASN A 297 -7.58 -21.95 19.28
N GLU A 298 -8.66 -22.50 18.71
CA GLU A 298 -9.68 -21.72 17.98
C GLU A 298 -10.41 -20.67 18.84
N SER A 299 -10.46 -20.91 20.16
CA SER A 299 -11.05 -20.01 21.15
C SER A 299 -10.10 -18.90 21.59
N ASP A 300 -8.80 -19.01 21.29
CA ASP A 300 -7.84 -17.94 21.60
C ASP A 300 -8.17 -16.69 20.77
N GLN A 301 -7.92 -15.52 21.34
CA GLN A 301 -8.34 -14.26 20.76
C GLN A 301 -7.15 -13.31 20.64
N LEU A 302 -7.09 -12.58 19.54
CA LEU A 302 -6.23 -11.41 19.39
C LEU A 302 -7.12 -10.18 19.22
N ASN A 303 -7.18 -9.34 20.25
CA ASN A 303 -7.98 -8.13 20.31
C ASN A 303 -7.11 -6.92 19.95
N ILE A 304 -7.59 -6.07 19.05
CA ILE A 304 -6.91 -4.88 18.56
C ILE A 304 -7.68 -3.68 19.10
N TRP A 305 -7.01 -2.89 19.92
CA TRP A 305 -7.58 -1.68 20.52
C TRP A 305 -6.84 -0.45 20.06
N ILE A 306 -7.49 0.70 20.14
CA ILE A 306 -6.81 1.98 20.29
C ILE A 306 -6.96 2.46 21.73
N ARG A 307 -5.91 3.06 22.27
CA ARG A 307 -5.92 3.80 23.53
C ARG A 307 -5.77 5.28 23.21
N GLU A 308 -6.84 6.06 23.31
CA GLU A 308 -6.82 7.50 23.04
C GLU A 308 -6.66 8.34 24.31
N TYR A 309 -5.83 9.37 24.24
CA TYR A 309 -5.53 10.26 25.36
C TYR A 309 -6.23 11.60 25.21
N GLN A 310 -6.83 12.10 26.29
CA GLN A 310 -7.56 13.37 26.23
C GLN A 310 -6.62 14.58 26.08
N ASN A 311 -5.45 14.53 26.73
CA ASN A 311 -4.38 15.53 26.74
C ASN A 311 -3.11 14.93 27.37
N ASP A 312 -2.03 15.70 27.43
CA ASP A 312 -0.71 15.24 27.94
C ASP A 312 -0.71 14.86 29.44
N THR A 313 -1.74 15.23 30.20
CA THR A 313 -1.87 14.86 31.63
C THR A 313 -2.66 13.56 31.84
N ASP A 314 -3.38 13.11 30.82
CA ASP A 314 -4.10 11.84 30.84
C ASP A 314 -3.10 10.70 30.63
N SER A 315 -2.68 10.07 31.71
CA SER A 315 -1.77 8.91 31.66
C SER A 315 -2.49 7.58 31.46
N ARG A 316 -3.82 7.52 31.55
CA ARG A 316 -4.58 6.26 31.43
C ARG A 316 -5.09 6.05 30.00
N GLY A 317 -5.60 7.10 29.38
CA GLY A 317 -6.29 7.01 28.10
C GLY A 317 -7.58 6.20 28.18
N THR A 318 -8.33 6.20 27.08
CA THR A 318 -9.58 5.43 26.91
C THR A 318 -9.36 4.35 25.86
N LEU A 319 -9.67 3.09 26.21
CA LEU A 319 -9.57 1.95 25.30
C LEU A 319 -10.86 1.77 24.49
N SER A 320 -10.70 1.63 23.18
CA SER A 320 -11.78 1.31 22.23
C SER A 320 -11.39 0.07 21.43
N LEU A 321 -12.26 -0.95 21.41
CA LEU A 321 -12.04 -2.17 20.64
C LEU A 321 -12.28 -1.87 19.15
N MET A 322 -11.28 -2.14 18.33
CA MET A 322 -11.31 -1.86 16.89
C MET A 322 -11.45 -3.12 16.06
N ASP A 323 -10.78 -4.20 16.48
CA ASP A 323 -10.93 -5.51 15.87
C ASP A 323 -10.73 -6.67 16.84
N GLN A 324 -11.22 -7.83 16.45
CA GLN A 324 -11.04 -9.08 17.17
C GLN A 324 -10.82 -10.22 16.17
N ILE A 325 -9.69 -10.90 16.29
CA ILE A 325 -9.34 -12.08 15.49
C ILE A 325 -9.54 -13.32 16.36
N THR A 326 -10.38 -14.23 15.86
CA THR A 326 -10.70 -15.54 16.45
C THR A 326 -10.86 -16.60 15.35
N GLY A 327 -11.03 -17.86 15.74
CA GLY A 327 -11.37 -18.94 14.82
C GLY A 327 -10.21 -19.89 14.59
N LEU A 328 -10.33 -20.76 13.58
CA LEU A 328 -9.41 -21.88 13.42
C LEU A 328 -7.95 -21.44 13.20
N PRO A 329 -6.98 -22.08 13.86
CA PRO A 329 -5.57 -21.82 13.64
C PRO A 329 -5.18 -22.10 12.19
N GLY A 330 -4.18 -21.36 11.72
CA GLY A 330 -3.62 -21.48 10.37
C GLY A 330 -2.13 -21.80 10.43
N ASN A 331 -1.62 -22.45 9.39
CA ASN A 331 -0.21 -22.79 9.27
C ASN A 331 0.60 -21.79 8.43
N TYR A 332 0.15 -20.54 8.31
CA TYR A 332 0.72 -19.51 7.44
C TYR A 332 0.51 -18.10 8.01
N TRP A 333 1.34 -17.15 7.58
CA TRP A 333 1.20 -15.73 7.91
C TRP A 333 0.03 -15.11 7.15
N LYS A 334 -0.85 -14.40 7.85
CA LYS A 334 -2.03 -13.73 7.28
C LYS A 334 -1.86 -12.22 7.39
N LEU A 335 -2.02 -11.50 6.29
CA LEU A 335 -2.09 -10.03 6.32
C LEU A 335 -3.48 -9.61 6.83
N HIS A 336 -3.51 -8.72 7.80
CA HIS A 336 -4.74 -8.19 8.38
C HIS A 336 -4.74 -6.67 8.34
N HIS A 337 -5.88 -6.09 7.97
CA HIS A 337 -6.11 -4.65 7.95
C HIS A 337 -7.20 -4.27 8.96
N VAL A 338 -6.93 -3.24 9.77
CA VAL A 338 -7.86 -2.74 10.77
C VAL A 338 -8.08 -1.24 10.54
N PRO A 339 -9.29 -0.82 10.10
CA PRO A 339 -9.67 0.57 10.07
C PRO A 339 -9.68 1.15 11.49
N LEU A 340 -8.96 2.25 11.69
CA LEU A 340 -8.94 3.00 12.95
C LEU A 340 -9.56 4.39 12.73
N ASN A 341 -10.01 5.00 13.82
CA ASN A 341 -10.69 6.30 13.84
C ASN A 341 -10.20 7.18 15.00
N ALA A 342 -8.91 7.09 15.32
CA ALA A 342 -8.33 7.90 16.38
C ALA A 342 -8.39 9.38 16.01
N ASN A 343 -8.94 10.18 16.92
CA ASN A 343 -9.12 11.62 16.77
C ASN A 343 -8.02 12.41 17.49
N LYS A 344 -7.41 11.81 18.50
CA LYS A 344 -6.37 12.41 19.35
C LYS A 344 -5.11 11.56 19.37
N THR A 345 -4.12 12.00 20.14
CA THR A 345 -2.95 11.17 20.46
C THR A 345 -3.40 9.80 20.96
N PHE A 346 -2.85 8.73 20.38
CA PHE A 346 -3.28 7.36 20.64
C PHE A 346 -2.14 6.36 20.59
N GLN A 347 -2.39 5.16 21.11
CA GLN A 347 -1.59 3.96 20.87
C GLN A 347 -2.46 2.87 20.24
N VAL A 348 -1.84 2.00 19.45
CA VAL A 348 -2.41 0.70 19.08
C VAL A 348 -2.02 -0.31 20.16
N VAL A 349 -2.99 -1.10 20.63
CA VAL A 349 -2.80 -2.13 21.66
C VAL A 349 -3.22 -3.48 21.11
N PHE A 350 -2.26 -4.40 21.01
CA PHE A 350 -2.48 -5.80 20.64
C PHE A 350 -2.60 -6.63 21.92
N GLU A 351 -3.81 -7.04 22.26
CA GLU A 351 -4.08 -7.91 23.41
C GLU A 351 -4.34 -9.34 22.92
N ALA A 352 -3.39 -10.25 23.15
CA ALA A 352 -3.63 -11.67 22.98
C ALA A 352 -4.20 -12.26 24.27
N ARG A 353 -5.24 -13.07 24.15
CA ARG A 353 -5.99 -13.68 25.25
C ARG A 353 -6.17 -15.17 25.01
N LYS A 354 -5.85 -15.98 26.02
CA LYS A 354 -6.12 -17.41 26.00
C LYS A 354 -7.62 -17.68 26.14
N GLY A 355 -8.17 -18.47 25.23
CA GLY A 355 -9.55 -18.95 25.26
C GLY A 355 -9.73 -20.26 26.01
N ALA A 356 -10.97 -20.74 26.03
CA ALA A 356 -11.32 -22.04 26.56
C ALA A 356 -10.65 -23.16 25.73
N GLY A 357 -10.05 -24.14 26.42
CA GLY A 357 -9.46 -25.31 25.79
C GLY A 357 -7.93 -25.35 25.80
N ASN A 358 -7.42 -26.54 25.52
CA ASN A 358 -5.97 -26.76 25.44
C ASN A 358 -5.45 -26.08 24.17
N SER A 359 -4.49 -25.19 24.35
CA SER A 359 -3.68 -24.64 23.27
C SER A 359 -2.31 -25.27 23.38
N SER A 360 -1.74 -25.63 22.24
CA SER A 360 -0.36 -26.10 22.16
C SER A 360 0.62 -24.96 21.89
N ARG A 361 0.17 -23.77 21.46
CA ARG A 361 1.03 -22.67 20.96
C ARG A 361 0.41 -21.30 21.19
N GLY A 362 0.27 -20.42 20.19
CA GLY A 362 -0.32 -19.09 20.40
C GLY A 362 -0.36 -18.17 19.16
N PHE A 363 -0.20 -16.87 19.37
CA PHE A 363 -0.21 -15.85 18.31
C PHE A 363 1.17 -15.26 18.06
N SER A 364 1.51 -15.04 16.79
CA SER A 364 2.68 -14.28 16.38
C SER A 364 2.28 -13.05 15.57
N LEU A 365 3.05 -11.96 15.68
CA LEU A 365 2.88 -10.70 14.97
C LEU A 365 4.20 -10.28 14.33
N ASP A 366 4.13 -9.76 13.11
CA ASP A 366 5.27 -9.19 12.40
C ASP A 366 4.82 -8.10 11.41
N ASP A 367 5.76 -7.31 10.89
CA ASP A 367 5.58 -6.31 9.84
C ASP A 367 4.40 -5.34 10.08
N ILE A 368 4.34 -4.77 11.28
CA ILE A 368 3.32 -3.78 11.66
C ILE A 368 3.57 -2.49 10.89
N ASN A 369 2.54 -1.94 10.25
CA ASN A 369 2.57 -0.62 9.63
C ASN A 369 1.30 0.16 9.98
N ILE A 370 1.44 1.45 10.27
CA ILE A 370 0.34 2.34 10.62
C ILE A 370 0.44 3.60 9.76
N SER A 371 -0.67 3.96 9.09
CA SER A 371 -0.75 5.17 8.27
C SER A 371 -2.15 5.80 8.33
N GLU A 372 -2.24 7.11 8.11
CA GLU A 372 -3.49 7.87 7.98
C GLU A 372 -4.09 7.73 6.57
N THR A 373 -4.41 6.49 6.21
CA THR A 373 -5.02 6.08 4.94
C THR A 373 -6.25 5.20 5.21
N GLU A 374 -7.09 4.99 4.18
CA GLU A 374 -8.17 4.01 4.25
C GLU A 374 -7.64 2.58 4.12
N CYS A 375 -8.23 1.64 4.87
CA CYS A 375 -7.88 0.24 4.70
C CYS A 375 -8.54 -0.38 3.46
N PRO A 376 -7.79 -1.12 2.64
CA PRO A 376 -8.35 -1.91 1.56
C PRO A 376 -8.90 -3.25 2.07
N HIS A 377 -9.70 -3.89 1.24
CA HIS A 377 -10.03 -5.32 1.37
C HIS A 377 -8.86 -6.17 0.91
N THR A 378 -8.64 -7.33 1.53
CA THR A 378 -7.51 -8.21 1.22
C THR A 378 -7.96 -9.55 0.68
N TRP A 379 -7.39 -9.94 -0.46
CA TRP A 379 -7.47 -11.28 -1.00
C TRP A 379 -6.08 -11.92 -1.04
N GLN A 380 -5.83 -12.84 -0.11
CA GLN A 380 -4.59 -13.62 -0.05
C GLN A 380 -4.80 -14.96 -0.75
N ILE A 381 -3.93 -15.28 -1.72
CA ILE A 381 -3.94 -16.56 -2.43
C ILE A 381 -2.64 -17.28 -2.09
N ARG A 382 -2.78 -18.48 -1.51
CA ARG A 382 -1.65 -19.30 -1.07
C ARG A 382 -1.13 -20.21 -2.16
N ASP A 383 0.12 -20.64 -2.01
CA ASP A 383 0.81 -21.55 -2.93
C ASP A 383 0.63 -21.11 -4.39
N PHE A 384 0.81 -19.80 -4.66
CA PHE A 384 0.41 -19.20 -5.93
C PHE A 384 1.15 -19.79 -7.14
N GLU A 385 2.36 -20.31 -6.97
CA GLU A 385 3.08 -21.05 -8.01
C GLU A 385 2.29 -22.28 -8.51
N LYS A 386 1.56 -22.98 -7.62
CA LYS A 386 0.67 -24.08 -8.01
C LYS A 386 -0.52 -23.58 -8.81
N VAL A 387 -1.04 -22.40 -8.46
CA VAL A 387 -2.13 -21.73 -9.20
C VAL A 387 -1.66 -21.35 -10.60
N LEU A 388 -0.45 -20.79 -10.73
CA LEU A 388 0.15 -20.44 -12.02
C LEU A 388 0.37 -21.67 -12.93
N ASN A 389 0.74 -22.81 -12.36
CA ASN A 389 1.00 -24.04 -13.11
C ASN A 389 -0.27 -24.78 -13.57
N ASN A 390 -1.44 -24.44 -13.04
CA ASN A 390 -2.70 -25.11 -13.39
C ASN A 390 -3.39 -24.50 -14.63
N THR A 391 -2.65 -24.39 -15.74
CA THR A 391 -3.11 -23.74 -16.98
C THR A 391 -4.09 -24.57 -17.82
N GLY A 392 -4.26 -25.86 -17.51
CA GLY A 392 -5.05 -26.81 -18.30
C GLY A 392 -6.50 -27.00 -17.86
N SER A 393 -6.89 -26.48 -16.70
CA SER A 393 -8.28 -26.47 -16.22
C SER A 393 -8.75 -25.02 -16.21
N TYR A 394 -9.96 -24.72 -16.68
CA TYR A 394 -10.59 -23.39 -16.52
C TYR A 394 -10.90 -23.09 -15.04
N SER A 395 -9.94 -23.23 -14.12
CA SER A 395 -10.10 -22.96 -12.70
C SER A 395 -9.86 -21.48 -12.44
N SER A 396 -10.96 -20.73 -12.31
CA SER A 396 -10.88 -19.38 -11.76
C SER A 396 -10.87 -19.45 -10.24
N THR A 397 -9.99 -18.69 -9.61
CA THR A 397 -10.01 -18.49 -8.15
C THR A 397 -10.89 -17.27 -7.88
N TYR A 398 -11.78 -17.35 -6.90
CA TYR A 398 -12.67 -16.25 -6.54
C TYR A 398 -12.27 -15.64 -5.20
N SER A 399 -12.37 -14.32 -5.10
CA SER A 399 -12.22 -13.63 -3.82
C SER A 399 -13.41 -13.89 -2.90
N PRO A 400 -13.27 -13.62 -1.59
CA PRO A 400 -14.40 -13.30 -0.73
C PRO A 400 -15.32 -12.23 -1.32
N LEU A 401 -16.55 -12.16 -0.79
CA LEU A 401 -17.50 -11.11 -1.13
C LEU A 401 -17.21 -9.88 -0.27
N TYR A 402 -17.01 -8.74 -0.91
CA TYR A 402 -16.68 -7.47 -0.26
C TYR A 402 -17.84 -6.49 -0.34
N TYR A 403 -17.92 -5.60 0.63
CA TYR A 403 -18.78 -4.41 0.58
C TYR A 403 -17.92 -3.16 0.47
N SER A 404 -18.27 -2.25 -0.42
CA SER A 404 -17.76 -0.88 -0.41
C SER A 404 -18.26 -0.14 0.85
N SER A 405 -17.62 1.00 1.17
CA SER A 405 -17.99 1.80 2.34
C SER A 405 -19.41 2.38 2.28
N ASP A 406 -19.98 2.49 1.08
CA ASP A 406 -21.33 2.94 0.79
C ASP A 406 -22.32 1.80 0.47
N GLY A 407 -21.90 0.53 0.52
CA GLY A 407 -22.79 -0.63 0.56
C GLY A 407 -22.91 -1.46 -0.71
N TYR A 408 -22.23 -1.12 -1.82
CA TYR A 408 -22.19 -1.98 -3.00
C TYR A 408 -21.37 -3.23 -2.72
N ARG A 409 -21.91 -4.39 -3.09
CA ARG A 409 -21.23 -5.67 -2.91
C ARG A 409 -20.57 -6.11 -4.21
N PHE A 410 -19.36 -6.62 -4.13
CA PHE A 410 -18.60 -7.05 -5.30
C PHE A 410 -17.73 -8.28 -5.01
N GLN A 411 -17.26 -8.91 -6.09
CA GLN A 411 -16.35 -10.04 -6.04
C GLN A 411 -15.32 -9.93 -7.17
N ALA A 412 -14.11 -10.41 -6.92
CA ALA A 412 -13.07 -10.56 -7.91
C ALA A 412 -12.89 -12.04 -8.33
N SER A 413 -12.46 -12.25 -9.57
CA SER A 413 -11.99 -13.54 -10.08
C SER A 413 -10.61 -13.40 -10.67
N LEU A 414 -9.75 -14.39 -10.42
CA LEU A 414 -8.44 -14.52 -11.03
C LEU A 414 -8.49 -15.68 -12.04
N SER A 415 -8.08 -15.40 -13.27
CA SER A 415 -7.99 -16.39 -14.34
C SER A 415 -6.54 -16.45 -14.83
N VAL A 416 -5.96 -17.65 -14.82
CA VAL A 416 -4.56 -17.89 -15.21
C VAL A 416 -4.49 -18.32 -16.67
N TYR A 417 -3.52 -17.77 -17.39
CA TYR A 417 -3.14 -18.14 -18.74
C TYR A 417 -1.65 -18.52 -18.77
N GLN A 418 -1.14 -18.95 -19.92
CA GLN A 418 0.22 -19.49 -20.04
C GLN A 418 1.32 -18.52 -19.55
N ASN A 419 1.21 -17.22 -19.88
CA ASN A 419 2.26 -16.23 -19.63
C ASN A 419 1.81 -15.03 -18.78
N TYR A 420 0.52 -14.99 -18.42
CA TYR A 420 -0.07 -13.90 -17.66
C TYR A 420 -1.31 -14.41 -16.93
N PHE A 421 -1.82 -13.64 -15.99
CA PHE A 421 -3.14 -13.85 -15.41
C PHE A 421 -3.93 -12.56 -15.45
N SER A 422 -5.25 -12.67 -15.40
CA SER A 422 -6.14 -11.53 -15.33
C SER A 422 -6.96 -11.53 -14.06
N ILE A 423 -7.30 -10.33 -13.60
CA ILE A 423 -8.27 -10.13 -12.52
C ILE A 423 -9.46 -9.36 -13.08
N SER A 424 -10.64 -9.87 -12.78
CA SER A 424 -11.92 -9.29 -13.17
C SER A 424 -12.77 -9.04 -11.94
N VAL A 425 -13.62 -8.03 -12.00
CA VAL A 425 -14.54 -7.69 -10.92
C VAL A 425 -15.97 -7.76 -11.42
N ARG A 426 -16.92 -8.16 -10.57
CA ARG A 426 -18.35 -8.10 -10.84
C ARG A 426 -19.14 -7.57 -9.63
N PRO A 427 -20.27 -6.89 -9.85
CA PRO A 427 -21.22 -6.61 -8.78
C PRO A 427 -21.92 -7.90 -8.35
N VAL A 428 -22.24 -8.00 -7.06
CA VAL A 428 -22.95 -9.12 -6.43
C VAL A 428 -24.14 -8.54 -5.66
N SER A 429 -25.28 -9.23 -5.61
CA SER A 429 -26.41 -8.77 -4.81
C SER A 429 -26.06 -8.76 -3.33
N GLY A 430 -26.39 -7.67 -2.65
CA GLY A 430 -26.17 -7.46 -1.22
C GLY A 430 -27.45 -7.14 -0.45
N ALA A 431 -27.27 -6.89 0.85
CA ALA A 431 -28.35 -6.52 1.77
C ALA A 431 -28.83 -5.07 1.58
N TYR A 432 -28.02 -4.23 0.93
CA TYR A 432 -28.28 -2.80 0.76
C TYR A 432 -28.85 -2.43 -0.61
N ASP A 433 -28.95 -3.38 -1.56
CA ASP A 433 -29.25 -3.11 -2.97
C ASP A 433 -30.48 -2.23 -3.20
N ASP A 434 -31.54 -2.41 -2.40
CA ASP A 434 -32.81 -1.67 -2.51
C ASP A 434 -32.68 -0.18 -2.13
N GLN A 435 -31.60 0.20 -1.42
CA GLN A 435 -31.31 1.57 -0.99
C GLN A 435 -30.25 2.23 -1.87
N LEU A 436 -29.60 1.47 -2.76
CA LEU A 436 -28.51 1.93 -3.61
C LEU A 436 -29.03 2.44 -4.95
N GLN A 437 -28.24 3.32 -5.55
CA GLN A 437 -28.52 3.83 -6.89
C GLN A 437 -27.99 2.86 -7.94
N TRP A 438 -28.81 2.57 -8.96
CA TRP A 438 -28.44 1.71 -10.08
C TRP A 438 -28.77 2.38 -11.41
N PRO A 439 -27.94 2.22 -12.47
CA PRO A 439 -26.62 1.59 -12.46
C PRO A 439 -25.62 2.30 -11.52
N CYS A 440 -24.71 1.54 -10.91
CA CYS A 440 -23.76 2.02 -9.89
C CYS A 440 -22.94 3.20 -10.41
N PRO A 441 -23.16 4.43 -9.91
CA PRO A 441 -22.60 5.61 -10.54
C PRO A 441 -21.25 6.00 -9.93
N TRP A 442 -20.20 6.14 -10.73
CA TRP A 442 -18.95 6.82 -10.35
C TRP A 442 -18.19 6.24 -9.16
N ARG A 443 -18.20 4.91 -9.00
CA ARG A 443 -17.34 4.22 -8.03
C ARG A 443 -16.03 3.87 -8.71
N GLN A 444 -14.94 4.43 -8.21
CA GLN A 444 -13.61 4.00 -8.62
C GLN A 444 -13.26 2.73 -7.85
N ILE A 445 -12.98 1.67 -8.60
CA ILE A 445 -12.49 0.41 -8.06
C ILE A 445 -10.99 0.37 -8.35
N THR A 446 -10.21 0.24 -7.27
CA THR A 446 -8.75 0.13 -7.33
C THR A 446 -8.36 -1.28 -6.93
N LEU A 447 -7.55 -1.91 -7.77
CA LEU A 447 -6.91 -3.18 -7.52
C LEU A 447 -5.41 -2.95 -7.41
N GLU A 448 -4.81 -3.47 -6.35
CA GLU A 448 -3.37 -3.40 -6.09
C GLU A 448 -2.82 -4.82 -5.88
N MET A 449 -1.82 -5.20 -6.67
CA MET A 449 -0.96 -6.35 -6.40
C MET A 449 0.14 -5.90 -5.46
N LEU A 450 0.06 -6.37 -4.21
CA LEU A 450 0.88 -5.86 -3.12
C LEU A 450 2.34 -6.31 -3.25
N ASP A 451 3.26 -5.35 -3.25
CA ASP A 451 4.67 -5.60 -2.94
C ASP A 451 4.81 -5.81 -1.42
N GLN A 452 5.13 -7.03 -0.99
CA GLN A 452 5.08 -7.43 0.43
C GLN A 452 6.34 -7.02 1.22
N ASN A 453 6.91 -5.87 0.87
CA ASN A 453 8.00 -5.28 1.63
C ASN A 453 7.54 -4.99 3.07
N PRO A 454 8.36 -5.30 4.09
CA PRO A 454 8.01 -5.08 5.49
C PRO A 454 7.67 -3.61 5.78
N HIS A 455 8.34 -2.66 5.11
CA HIS A 455 8.16 -1.24 5.33
C HIS A 455 7.25 -0.61 4.27
N ILE A 456 6.08 -0.11 4.65
CA ILE A 456 5.04 0.39 3.71
C ILE A 456 5.56 1.48 2.75
N GLN A 457 6.39 2.42 3.23
CA GLN A 457 6.97 3.48 2.40
C GLN A 457 7.94 2.98 1.31
N LYS A 458 8.46 1.74 1.43
CA LYS A 458 9.36 1.14 0.44
C LYS A 458 8.65 0.26 -0.58
N ARG A 459 7.33 0.04 -0.41
CA ARG A 459 6.54 -0.77 -1.33
C ARG A 459 6.39 -0.08 -2.68
N MET A 460 6.54 -0.87 -3.73
CA MET A 460 6.23 -0.49 -5.10
C MET A 460 5.16 -1.44 -5.66
N SER A 461 3.99 -1.39 -5.03
CA SER A 461 2.84 -2.21 -5.44
C SER A 461 2.35 -1.82 -6.83
N SER A 462 1.93 -2.82 -7.61
CA SER A 462 1.37 -2.60 -8.93
C SER A 462 -0.12 -2.30 -8.82
N GLU A 463 -0.59 -1.20 -9.40
CA GLU A 463 -1.95 -0.70 -9.18
C GLU A 463 -2.67 -0.37 -10.49
N GLN A 464 -3.95 -0.73 -10.59
CA GLN A 464 -4.84 -0.28 -11.63
C GLN A 464 -6.20 0.15 -11.07
N SER A 465 -6.73 1.24 -11.61
CA SER A 465 -8.06 1.76 -11.26
C SER A 465 -8.94 1.92 -12.48
N PHE A 466 -10.22 1.61 -12.32
CA PHE A 466 -11.27 1.90 -13.29
C PHE A 466 -12.49 2.44 -12.54
N THR A 467 -13.39 3.13 -13.26
CA THR A 467 -14.55 3.78 -12.64
C THR A 467 -15.85 3.28 -13.27
N THR A 468 -16.85 2.99 -12.44
CA THR A 468 -18.19 2.67 -12.92
C THR A 468 -18.81 3.91 -13.57
N ASP A 469 -19.22 3.81 -14.83
CA ASP A 469 -19.87 4.91 -15.55
C ASP A 469 -21.33 4.53 -15.82
N PRO A 470 -22.31 5.24 -15.21
CA PRO A 470 -23.71 4.92 -15.37
C PRO A 470 -24.24 5.23 -16.78
N ALA A 471 -23.51 6.01 -17.59
CA ALA A 471 -23.90 6.41 -18.94
C ALA A 471 -23.36 5.47 -20.04
N LEU A 472 -22.44 4.55 -19.73
CA LEU A 472 -21.94 3.58 -20.71
C LEU A 472 -23.04 2.57 -21.07
N SER A 473 -23.69 2.84 -22.23
CA SER A 473 -24.85 2.13 -22.77
C SER A 473 -24.63 0.67 -23.19
N SER A 474 -23.41 0.14 -23.10
CA SER A 474 -23.14 -1.27 -23.39
C SER A 474 -23.55 -2.14 -22.18
N SER A 475 -24.85 -2.44 -22.08
CA SER A 475 -25.46 -3.56 -21.35
C SER A 475 -24.97 -3.83 -19.91
N ASN A 476 -25.71 -3.31 -18.92
CA ASN A 476 -25.90 -3.89 -17.58
C ASN A 476 -24.67 -4.25 -16.71
N TYR A 477 -23.42 -3.92 -17.09
CA TYR A 477 -22.22 -4.31 -16.31
C TYR A 477 -22.27 -3.86 -14.85
N TRP A 478 -22.86 -2.69 -14.63
CA TRP A 478 -22.98 -2.05 -13.31
C TRP A 478 -24.43 -1.85 -12.89
N ASP A 479 -25.39 -2.55 -13.51
CA ASP A 479 -26.78 -2.54 -13.04
C ASP A 479 -26.95 -3.46 -11.82
N ASN A 480 -28.09 -3.34 -11.15
CA ASN A 480 -28.43 -4.18 -10.01
C ASN A 480 -28.36 -5.65 -10.43
N PRO A 481 -27.52 -6.50 -9.80
CA PRO A 481 -27.37 -7.90 -10.17
C PRO A 481 -28.69 -8.69 -10.15
N ARG A 482 -29.70 -8.24 -9.40
CA ARG A 482 -31.04 -8.86 -9.38
C ARG A 482 -31.82 -8.64 -10.69
N ASN A 483 -31.46 -7.64 -11.48
CA ASN A 483 -32.10 -7.29 -12.75
C ASN A 483 -31.47 -8.06 -13.92
N GLY A 484 -31.66 -9.37 -13.95
CA GLY A 484 -31.18 -10.23 -15.05
C GLY A 484 -29.77 -10.80 -14.88
N GLY A 485 -29.15 -10.66 -13.70
CA GLY A 485 -27.95 -11.40 -13.33
C GLY A 485 -28.23 -12.87 -13.04
N ASN A 486 -27.16 -13.67 -12.99
CA ASN A 486 -27.27 -15.11 -12.75
C ASN A 486 -27.36 -15.41 -11.25
N GLN A 487 -28.26 -16.32 -10.86
CA GLN A 487 -28.30 -16.80 -9.48
C GLN A 487 -27.24 -17.89 -9.27
N VAL A 488 -26.40 -17.72 -8.25
CA VAL A 488 -25.32 -18.66 -7.89
C VAL A 488 -25.29 -18.88 -6.37
N ILE A 489 -24.63 -19.95 -5.94
CA ILE A 489 -24.37 -20.22 -4.51
C ILE A 489 -22.90 -19.93 -4.25
N ILE A 490 -22.61 -19.02 -3.31
CA ILE A 490 -21.25 -18.67 -2.87
C ILE A 490 -21.17 -18.92 -1.37
N GLY A 491 -20.34 -19.87 -0.96
CA GLY A 491 -20.36 -20.39 0.40
C GLY A 491 -21.73 -21.01 0.71
N ASN A 492 -22.42 -20.47 1.71
CA ASN A 492 -23.76 -20.91 2.12
C ASN A 492 -24.88 -19.92 1.72
N GLU A 493 -24.58 -18.93 0.87
CA GLU A 493 -25.50 -17.88 0.48
C GLU A 493 -25.90 -18.01 -1.00
N SER A 494 -27.19 -17.85 -1.29
CA SER A 494 -27.68 -17.70 -2.67
C SER A 494 -27.73 -16.23 -3.04
N VAL A 495 -26.99 -15.85 -4.09
CA VAL A 495 -26.82 -14.47 -4.52
C VAL A 495 -27.02 -14.35 -6.03
N PHE A 496 -27.41 -13.16 -6.50
CA PHE A 496 -27.36 -12.81 -7.91
C PHE A 496 -26.03 -12.14 -8.23
N VAL A 497 -25.42 -12.49 -9.36
CA VAL A 497 -24.15 -11.93 -9.81
C VAL A 497 -24.29 -11.26 -11.17
N GLY A 498 -23.67 -10.08 -11.29
CA GLY A 498 -23.56 -9.37 -12.56
C GLY A 498 -22.47 -9.92 -13.46
N THR A 499 -22.20 -9.19 -14.53
CA THR A 499 -21.21 -9.56 -15.54
C THR A 499 -19.78 -9.27 -15.04
N TRP A 500 -18.85 -10.16 -15.39
CA TRP A 500 -17.42 -9.91 -15.18
C TRP A 500 -16.94 -8.76 -16.06
N VAL A 501 -16.34 -7.77 -15.42
CA VAL A 501 -15.60 -6.71 -16.09
C VAL A 501 -14.12 -7.05 -15.93
N ASN A 502 -13.40 -7.19 -17.05
CA ASN A 502 -11.95 -7.40 -17.04
C ASN A 502 -11.28 -6.11 -16.59
N THR A 503 -10.46 -6.20 -15.54
CA THR A 503 -9.93 -5.00 -14.87
C THR A 503 -8.42 -4.92 -14.85
N TYR A 504 -7.71 -6.04 -14.96
CA TYR A 504 -6.26 -6.05 -14.89
C TYR A 504 -5.63 -7.28 -15.53
N TYR A 505 -4.48 -7.09 -16.19
CA TYR A 505 -3.64 -8.13 -16.77
C TYR A 505 -2.23 -8.00 -16.19
N ILE A 506 -1.68 -9.09 -15.66
CA ILE A 506 -0.35 -9.11 -15.05
C ILE A 506 0.47 -10.22 -15.71
N ASN A 507 1.65 -9.89 -16.24
CA ASN A 507 2.53 -10.89 -16.82
C ASN A 507 3.23 -11.68 -15.71
N ASN A 508 3.44 -12.98 -15.93
CA ASN A 508 4.09 -13.84 -14.94
C ASN A 508 5.53 -13.39 -14.63
N TYR A 509 6.22 -12.78 -15.60
CA TYR A 509 7.57 -12.24 -15.39
C TYR A 509 7.60 -11.03 -14.44
N ASP A 510 6.50 -10.29 -14.31
CA ASP A 510 6.44 -9.13 -13.41
C ASP A 510 6.52 -9.54 -11.93
N LEU A 511 6.13 -10.78 -11.62
CA LEU A 511 6.07 -11.32 -10.27
C LEU A 511 7.44 -11.46 -9.59
N THR A 512 8.52 -11.56 -10.37
CA THR A 512 9.89 -11.73 -9.84
C THR A 512 10.63 -10.42 -9.64
N ARG A 513 10.04 -9.27 -10.03
CA ARG A 513 10.69 -7.95 -9.97
C ARG A 513 10.78 -7.39 -8.55
N ARG A 514 9.85 -7.76 -7.67
CA ARG A 514 9.68 -7.27 -6.28
C ARG A 514 9.20 -8.44 -5.40
N GLU A 515 8.75 -8.16 -4.18
CA GLU A 515 8.24 -9.15 -3.24
C GLU A 515 6.73 -9.40 -3.45
N PHE A 516 6.29 -9.57 -4.69
CA PHE A 516 4.88 -9.84 -5.00
C PHE A 516 4.44 -11.23 -4.54
N ILE A 517 5.33 -12.23 -4.68
CA ILE A 517 5.18 -13.55 -4.09
C ILE A 517 6.15 -13.65 -2.91
N LYS A 518 5.62 -13.87 -1.70
CA LYS A 518 6.40 -13.99 -0.47
C LYS A 518 5.90 -15.20 0.33
N GLY A 519 6.80 -16.12 0.67
CA GLY A 519 6.41 -17.39 1.30
C GLY A 519 5.46 -18.26 0.47
N GLY A 520 5.44 -18.08 -0.86
CA GLY A 520 4.50 -18.75 -1.78
C GLY A 520 3.14 -18.04 -1.91
N ASP A 521 2.90 -16.96 -1.16
CA ASP A 521 1.62 -16.26 -1.14
C ASP A 521 1.68 -14.98 -2.00
N ILE A 522 0.59 -14.69 -2.71
CA ILE A 522 0.34 -13.42 -3.38
C ILE A 522 -0.86 -12.72 -2.73
N MET A 523 -0.84 -11.39 -2.73
CA MET A 523 -1.87 -10.57 -2.09
C MET A 523 -2.40 -9.51 -3.04
N PHE A 524 -3.73 -9.49 -3.17
CA PHE A 524 -4.45 -8.44 -3.89
C PHE A 524 -5.25 -7.60 -2.91
N LEU A 525 -5.09 -6.28 -3.02
CA LEU A 525 -5.83 -5.31 -2.23
C LEU A 525 -6.89 -4.65 -3.12
N PHE A 526 -8.09 -4.45 -2.58
CA PHE A 526 -9.21 -3.86 -3.30
C PHE A 526 -9.80 -2.69 -2.52
N SER A 527 -10.14 -1.62 -3.23
CA SER A 527 -11.03 -0.57 -2.73
C SER A 527 -12.10 -0.24 -3.76
N MET A 528 -13.24 0.26 -3.29
CA MET A 528 -14.32 0.78 -4.12
C MET A 528 -14.84 2.06 -3.46
N GLN A 529 -14.52 3.21 -4.06
CA GLN A 529 -14.74 4.53 -3.48
C GLN A 529 -15.65 5.36 -4.38
N ASP A 530 -16.63 6.07 -3.79
CA ASP A 530 -17.43 7.06 -4.50
C ASP A 530 -16.57 8.29 -4.84
N ILE A 531 -16.36 8.54 -6.13
CA ILE A 531 -15.60 9.70 -6.62
C ILE A 531 -16.46 10.73 -7.35
N SER A 532 -17.80 10.63 -7.24
CA SER A 532 -18.75 11.56 -7.87
C SER A 532 -18.54 13.02 -7.46
N GLY A 533 -17.97 13.26 -6.27
CA GLY A 533 -17.58 14.61 -5.83
C GLY A 533 -16.63 15.33 -6.80
N LEU A 534 -15.83 14.58 -7.56
CA LEU A 534 -14.88 15.11 -8.55
C LEU A 534 -15.52 15.63 -9.84
N LEU A 535 -16.83 15.45 -10.00
CA LEU A 535 -17.61 16.09 -11.07
C LEU A 535 -17.76 17.59 -10.85
N GLN A 536 -17.80 18.04 -9.60
CA GLN A 536 -18.07 19.44 -9.23
C GLN A 536 -16.90 20.09 -8.48
N LYS A 537 -16.15 19.31 -7.70
CA LYS A 537 -15.07 19.80 -6.85
C LYS A 537 -13.73 19.19 -7.28
N GLY A 538 -12.64 19.87 -6.94
CA GLY A 538 -11.29 19.34 -7.13
C GLY A 538 -10.87 18.32 -6.07
N SER A 539 -11.71 18.00 -5.08
CA SER A 539 -11.38 17.13 -3.95
C SER A 539 -12.52 16.19 -3.56
N LEU A 540 -12.18 15.14 -2.84
CA LEU A 540 -13.12 14.20 -2.23
C LEU A 540 -13.41 14.57 -0.76
N PRO A 541 -14.61 14.24 -0.24
CA PRO A 541 -14.87 14.33 1.19
C PRO A 541 -14.02 13.31 1.96
N CYS A 542 -13.90 13.53 3.27
CA CYS A 542 -13.26 12.53 4.12
C CYS A 542 -14.01 11.20 4.07
N PRO A 543 -13.28 10.07 4.00
CA PRO A 543 -13.90 8.77 4.01
C PRO A 543 -14.54 8.47 5.36
N LYS A 544 -15.57 7.61 5.33
CA LYS A 544 -16.23 7.14 6.54
C LYS A 544 -15.45 5.96 7.11
N ALA A 545 -14.97 6.09 8.35
CA ALA A 545 -14.37 4.95 9.05
C ALA A 545 -15.43 3.86 9.26
N ALA A 546 -15.14 2.63 8.81
CA ALA A 546 -15.99 1.48 9.07
C ALA A 546 -15.85 1.08 10.55
N VAL A 547 -16.90 1.34 11.34
CA VAL A 547 -16.95 0.92 12.74
C VAL A 547 -17.50 -0.49 12.81
N LYS A 548 -16.69 -1.44 13.30
CA LYS A 548 -17.17 -2.79 13.63
C LYS A 548 -17.94 -2.71 14.94
N ASN A 549 -19.18 -3.20 14.94
CA ASN A 549 -19.99 -3.31 16.16
C ASN A 549 -19.68 -4.65 16.82
N PHE A 550 -19.17 -4.62 18.05
CA PHE A 550 -18.92 -5.83 18.83
C PHE A 550 -19.93 -5.97 19.97
N ASN A 551 -20.56 -7.13 20.05
CA ASN A 551 -21.38 -7.51 21.21
C ASN A 551 -20.47 -8.08 22.32
N VAL A 552 -19.57 -7.27 22.88
CA VAL A 552 -18.72 -7.72 24.01
C VAL A 552 -19.28 -7.21 25.33
N THR A 553 -19.67 -8.14 26.21
CA THR A 553 -19.74 -7.89 27.65
C THR A 553 -18.32 -7.81 28.19
N LEU A 554 -17.79 -6.58 28.32
CA LEU A 554 -16.49 -6.36 28.94
C LEU A 554 -16.58 -6.58 30.44
N ASN A 555 -15.93 -7.63 30.95
CA ASN A 555 -15.66 -7.71 32.39
C ASN A 555 -14.74 -6.53 32.77
N ALA A 556 -15.28 -5.60 33.54
CA ALA A 556 -14.69 -4.30 33.91
C ALA A 556 -13.39 -4.38 34.73
N THR A 557 -12.79 -5.56 34.89
CA THR A 557 -11.59 -5.82 35.70
C THR A 557 -10.30 -5.99 34.90
N ALA A 558 -10.33 -5.91 33.57
CA ALA A 558 -9.11 -5.84 32.77
C ALA A 558 -8.42 -4.49 33.01
N GLN A 559 -7.40 -4.48 33.87
CA GLN A 559 -6.64 -3.32 34.36
C GLN A 559 -6.53 -2.19 33.32
N GLN A 560 -7.27 -1.09 33.59
CA GLN A 560 -7.39 0.11 32.75
C GLN A 560 -6.18 1.07 32.90
N GLY A 561 -5.07 0.61 33.48
CA GLY A 561 -3.88 1.42 33.71
C GLY A 561 -2.95 1.47 32.49
N PRO A 562 -2.04 2.47 32.42
CA PRO A 562 -0.91 2.44 31.49
C PRO A 562 0.01 1.27 31.78
N CYS A 563 0.65 0.78 30.73
CA CYS A 563 1.68 -0.24 30.81
C CYS A 563 2.89 0.24 31.64
N VAL A 564 3.34 -0.56 32.60
CA VAL A 564 4.69 -0.40 33.18
C VAL A 564 5.63 -1.23 32.30
N PRO A 565 6.56 -0.62 31.55
CA PRO A 565 7.44 -1.34 30.64
C PRO A 565 8.23 -2.43 31.40
N ARG A 566 8.14 -3.68 30.95
CA ARG A 566 9.05 -4.74 31.41
C ARG A 566 10.16 -4.90 30.38
N VAL A 567 11.41 -4.81 30.85
CA VAL A 567 12.59 -5.15 30.04
C VAL A 567 12.50 -6.63 29.68
N LEU A 568 12.49 -6.95 28.38
CA LEU A 568 12.59 -8.33 27.93
C LEU A 568 13.93 -8.93 28.40
N PRO A 569 13.96 -10.18 28.88
CA PRO A 569 15.22 -10.84 29.16
C PRO A 569 16.03 -10.92 27.86
N THR A 570 17.18 -10.25 27.82
CA THR A 570 18.17 -10.44 26.78
C THR A 570 18.55 -11.91 26.74
N THR A 571 18.55 -12.51 25.56
CA THR A 571 19.04 -13.88 25.39
C THR A 571 20.50 -13.92 25.84
N THR A 572 20.76 -14.50 27.01
CA THR A 572 22.12 -14.78 27.47
C THR A 572 22.84 -15.60 26.42
N PRO A 573 24.07 -15.24 26.01
CA PRO A 573 24.91 -16.12 25.22
C PRO A 573 25.07 -17.43 25.99
N GLY A 574 24.75 -18.56 25.36
CA GLY A 574 25.00 -19.87 25.94
C GLY A 574 26.47 -20.02 26.32
N PRO A 575 26.80 -20.80 27.37
CA PRO A 575 28.18 -20.96 27.79
C PRO A 575 28.98 -21.61 26.66
N THR A 576 30.03 -20.91 26.23
CA THR A 576 31.10 -21.49 25.42
C THR A 576 31.64 -22.72 26.12
N LYS A 577 31.53 -23.88 25.48
CA LYS A 577 32.37 -25.04 25.74
C LYS A 577 33.43 -25.14 24.67
#